data_AF-A0A1Z4JS18-F1
#
_entry.id   AF-A0A1Z4JS18-F1
#
_cell.length_a   1.000
_cell.length_b   1.000
_cell.length_c   1.000
_cell.angle_alpha   90.00
_cell.angle_beta   90.00
_cell.angle_gamma   90.00
#
_symmetry.space_group_name_H-M   'P 1'
#
loop_
_entity.id
_entity.type
_entity.pdbx_description
1 polymer ?
#
loop_
_entity_poly.entity_id
_entity_poly.type
_entity_poly.pdbx_seq_one_letter_code
_entity_poly.pdbx_strand_id
1 'polypeptide(L)'
;MSSDSGSIEGNKTPRIDDFGVTVEEYLEGLAKGIDILEVRSLERWGIPSELVMELIEINKRVSNGTAKPEEVVRGLQIMSPPIRRQRINEQDAELIESDSP
;
A
#
# COMPACT_ATOMS: atom_id res chain seq x y z
N MET A 1 10.22 -38.91 39.34
CA MET A 1 10.83 -37.94 38.42
C MET A 1 9.69 -37.14 37.82
N SER A 2 9.45 -35.93 38.35
CA SER A 2 8.43 -35.03 37.82
C SER A 2 8.97 -34.49 36.50
N SER A 3 8.35 -34.89 35.40
CA SER A 3 8.59 -34.28 34.10
C SER A 3 7.96 -32.89 34.14
N ASP A 4 8.81 -31.92 34.40
CA ASP A 4 8.51 -30.50 34.30
C ASP A 4 8.07 -30.23 32.85
N SER A 5 6.77 -30.01 32.68
CA SER A 5 6.20 -29.59 31.40
C SER A 5 6.54 -28.12 31.26
N GLY A 6 7.74 -27.86 30.73
CA GLY A 6 8.19 -26.54 30.33
C GLY A 6 7.06 -25.88 29.55
N SER A 7 6.49 -24.85 30.17
CA SER A 7 5.39 -24.07 29.61
C SER A 7 5.82 -23.57 28.24
N ILE A 8 5.01 -23.87 27.22
CA ILE A 8 5.19 -23.36 25.87
C ILE A 8 5.07 -21.84 25.98
N GLU A 9 6.21 -21.14 25.98
CA GLU A 9 6.24 -19.70 25.79
C GLU A 9 5.46 -19.39 24.53
N GLY A 10 4.46 -18.51 24.67
CA GLY A 10 3.42 -18.25 23.69
C GLY A 10 3.99 -18.12 22.28
N ASN A 11 3.38 -18.85 21.35
CA ASN A 11 3.66 -18.83 19.92
C ASN A 11 3.53 -17.39 19.39
N LYS A 12 4.59 -16.60 19.49
CA LYS A 12 4.65 -15.25 18.94
C LYS A 12 4.75 -15.41 17.44
N THR A 13 3.66 -15.10 16.77
CA THR A 13 3.60 -14.94 15.34
C THR A 13 4.79 -14.10 14.85
N PRO A 14 5.63 -14.62 13.94
CA PRO A 14 6.76 -13.88 13.41
C PRO A 14 6.30 -12.56 12.76
N ARG A 15 7.03 -11.48 13.02
CA ARG A 15 6.72 -10.14 12.50
C ARG A 15 7.85 -9.59 11.66
N ILE A 16 7.45 -8.82 10.66
CA ILE A 16 8.30 -7.98 9.84
C ILE A 16 8.21 -6.58 10.43
N ASP A 17 9.02 -6.33 11.46
CA ASP A 17 8.91 -5.15 12.32
C ASP A 17 9.09 -3.83 11.54
N ASP A 18 9.99 -3.84 10.55
CA ASP A 18 10.23 -2.68 9.67
C ASP A 18 8.97 -2.19 8.97
N PHE A 19 7.95 -3.04 8.76
CA PHE A 19 6.68 -2.67 8.13
C PHE A 19 5.48 -2.83 9.06
N GLY A 20 5.68 -3.29 10.30
CA GLY A 20 4.62 -3.53 11.27
C GLY A 20 3.68 -4.69 10.92
N VAL A 21 4.07 -5.53 9.96
CA VAL A 21 3.24 -6.59 9.36
C VAL A 21 3.63 -7.96 9.94
N THR A 22 2.66 -8.82 10.20
CA THR A 22 2.90 -10.24 10.55
C THR A 22 3.21 -11.07 9.32
N VAL A 23 3.91 -12.20 9.47
CA VAL A 23 4.17 -13.10 8.33
C VAL A 23 2.87 -13.62 7.71
N GLU A 24 1.84 -13.85 8.52
CA GLU A 24 0.52 -14.32 8.13
C GLU A 24 -0.20 -13.29 7.28
N GLU A 25 -0.22 -12.01 7.70
CA GLU A 25 -0.76 -10.91 6.89
C GLU A 25 -0.03 -10.79 5.55
N TYR A 26 1.29 -10.99 5.54
CA TYR A 26 2.08 -11.01 4.31
C TYR A 26 1.67 -12.16 3.38
N LEU A 27 1.57 -13.38 3.91
CA LEU A 27 1.16 -14.56 3.13
C LEU A 27 -0.29 -14.45 2.63
N GLU A 28 -1.20 -13.90 3.44
CA GLU A 28 -2.58 -13.63 3.04
C GLU A 28 -2.66 -12.59 1.91
N GLY A 29 -1.82 -11.55 1.98
CA GLY A 29 -1.69 -10.57 0.91
C GLY A 29 -1.20 -11.22 -0.38
N LEU A 30 -0.14 -12.01 -0.31
CA LEU A 30 0.40 -12.73 -1.46
C LEU A 30 -0.63 -13.68 -2.10
N ALA A 31 -1.41 -14.39 -1.29
CA ALA A 31 -2.49 -15.25 -1.78
C ALA A 31 -3.56 -14.48 -2.56
N LYS A 32 -3.73 -13.18 -2.25
CA LYS A 32 -4.62 -12.24 -2.95
C LYS A 32 -3.91 -11.49 -4.09
N GLY A 33 -2.64 -11.77 -4.36
CA GLY A 33 -1.83 -11.10 -5.39
C GLY A 33 -1.35 -9.69 -5.01
N ILE A 34 -1.36 -9.38 -3.71
CA ILE A 34 -0.98 -8.07 -3.15
C ILE A 34 0.29 -8.22 -2.33
N ASP A 35 1.36 -7.55 -2.74
CA ASP A 35 2.54 -7.41 -1.90
C ASP A 35 2.26 -6.34 -0.83
N ILE A 36 1.87 -6.77 0.36
CA ILE A 36 1.54 -5.85 1.45
C ILE A 36 2.77 -5.07 1.95
N LEU A 37 4.00 -5.58 1.74
CA LEU A 37 5.20 -4.84 2.10
C LEU A 37 5.43 -3.68 1.14
N GLU A 38 5.18 -3.88 -0.15
CA GLU A 38 5.18 -2.79 -1.14
C GLU A 38 4.15 -1.73 -0.77
N VAL A 39 2.93 -2.14 -0.39
CA VAL A 39 1.88 -1.22 0.07
C VAL A 39 2.37 -0.38 1.25
N ARG A 40 2.89 -1.01 2.31
CA ARG A 40 3.40 -0.30 3.50
C ARG A 40 4.57 0.61 3.18
N SER A 41 5.44 0.21 2.26
CA SER A 41 6.58 1.02 1.81
C SER A 41 6.11 2.31 1.12
N LEU A 42 5.15 2.21 0.21
CA LEU A 42 4.58 3.35 -0.51
C LEU A 42 3.79 4.29 0.41
N GLU A 43 3.02 3.73 1.35
CA GLU A 43 2.35 4.52 2.40
C GLU A 43 3.36 5.29 3.25
N ARG A 44 4.48 4.67 3.65
CA ARG A 44 5.55 5.32 4.41
C ARG A 44 6.25 6.41 3.61
N TRP A 45 6.37 6.24 2.29
CA TRP A 45 6.85 7.29 1.39
C TRP A 45 5.83 8.44 1.24
N GLY A 46 4.67 8.30 1.85
CA GLY A 46 3.64 9.31 1.97
C GLY A 46 2.60 9.23 0.86
N ILE A 47 2.55 8.17 0.06
CA ILE A 47 1.47 7.98 -0.91
C ILE A 47 0.19 7.61 -0.16
N PRO A 48 -0.93 8.31 -0.40
CA PRO A 48 -2.23 7.96 0.15
C PRO A 48 -2.66 6.54 -0.23
N SER A 49 -3.24 5.81 0.73
CA SER A 49 -3.60 4.40 0.57
C SER A 49 -4.51 4.15 -0.66
N GLU A 50 -5.37 5.11 -1.02
CA GLU A 50 -6.24 5.03 -2.19
C GLU A 50 -5.49 5.07 -3.53
N LEU A 51 -4.28 5.66 -3.56
CA LEU A 51 -3.45 5.75 -4.77
C LEU A 51 -2.39 4.65 -4.85
N VAL A 52 -2.09 3.97 -3.74
CA VAL A 52 -1.07 2.92 -3.69
C VAL A 52 -1.39 1.78 -4.65
N MET A 53 -2.62 1.27 -4.64
CA MET A 53 -3.01 0.17 -5.51
C MET A 53 -2.99 0.56 -6.99
N GLU A 54 -3.37 1.79 -7.30
CA GLU A 54 -3.29 2.34 -8.66
C GLU A 54 -1.83 2.38 -9.13
N LEU A 55 -0.93 2.90 -8.30
CA LEU A 55 0.50 2.97 -8.62
C LEU A 55 1.13 1.59 -8.79
N ILE A 56 0.80 0.62 -7.94
CA ILE A 56 1.29 -0.77 -8.05
C ILE A 56 0.88 -1.37 -9.40
N GLU A 57 -0.38 -1.19 -9.82
CA GLU A 57 -0.87 -1.69 -11.11
C GLU A 57 -0.17 -1.00 -12.29
N ILE A 58 0.03 0.32 -12.22
CA ILE A 58 0.81 1.06 -13.21
C ILE A 58 2.25 0.54 -13.27
N ASN A 59 2.92 0.36 -12.13
CA ASN A 59 4.28 -0.13 -12.06
C ASN A 59 4.43 -1.53 -12.66
N LYS A 60 3.44 -2.42 -12.43
CA LYS A 60 3.39 -3.75 -13.08
C LYS A 60 3.35 -3.62 -14.59
N ARG A 61 2.51 -2.75 -15.14
CA ARG A 61 2.41 -2.52 -16.60
C ARG A 61 3.67 -1.87 -17.17
N VAL A 62 4.26 -0.91 -16.45
CA VAL A 62 5.52 -0.26 -16.84
C VAL A 62 6.65 -1.29 -16.91
N SER A 63 6.79 -2.12 -15.88
CA SER A 63 7.83 -3.16 -15.81
C SER A 63 7.68 -4.21 -16.90
N ASN A 64 6.44 -4.52 -17.29
CA ASN A 64 6.13 -5.45 -18.36
C ASN A 64 6.18 -4.83 -19.77
N GLY A 65 6.43 -3.50 -19.88
CA GLY A 65 6.43 -2.79 -21.16
C GLY A 65 5.05 -2.68 -21.82
N THR A 66 3.97 -2.84 -21.05
CA THR A 66 2.57 -2.81 -21.53
C THR A 66 1.81 -1.54 -21.13
N ALA A 67 2.44 -0.67 -20.34
CA ALA A 67 1.84 0.60 -19.94
C ALA A 67 1.65 1.54 -21.14
N LYS A 68 0.48 2.19 -21.19
CA LYS A 68 0.22 3.29 -22.10
C LYS A 68 0.91 4.57 -21.62
N PRO A 69 1.22 5.53 -22.52
CA PRO A 69 1.84 6.79 -22.13
C PRO A 69 1.09 7.53 -21.02
N GLU A 70 -0.25 7.52 -21.03
CA GLU A 70 -1.08 8.20 -20.04
C GLU A 70 -0.94 7.54 -18.64
N GLU A 71 -0.79 6.22 -18.60
CA GLU A 71 -0.57 5.46 -17.36
C GLU A 71 0.81 5.78 -16.76
N VAL A 72 1.84 5.90 -17.61
CA VAL A 72 3.18 6.34 -17.18
C VAL A 72 3.12 7.74 -16.57
N VAL A 73 2.45 8.68 -17.25
CA VAL A 73 2.27 10.05 -16.73
C VAL A 73 1.51 10.01 -15.41
N ARG A 74 0.44 9.22 -15.30
CA ARG A 74 -0.33 9.06 -14.06
C ARG A 74 0.52 8.52 -12.91
N GLY A 75 1.34 7.50 -13.15
CA GLY A 75 2.28 6.98 -12.16
C GLY A 75 3.25 8.06 -11.67
N LEU A 76 3.82 8.85 -12.58
CA LEU A 76 4.69 9.97 -12.24
C LEU A 76 3.97 11.04 -11.40
N GLN A 77 2.69 11.32 -11.70
CA GLN A 77 1.89 12.27 -10.93
C GLN A 77 1.62 11.79 -9.51
N ILE A 78 1.29 10.51 -9.32
CA ILE A 78 1.09 9.91 -8.00
C ILE A 78 2.40 9.98 -7.19
N MET A 79 3.53 9.68 -7.83
CA MET A 79 4.85 9.72 -7.19
C MET A 79 5.34 11.14 -6.90
N SER A 80 4.82 12.18 -7.56
CA SER A 80 5.28 13.56 -7.39
C SER A 80 4.54 14.29 -6.25
N PRO A 81 5.19 14.57 -5.10
CA PRO A 81 4.51 15.13 -3.92
C PRO A 81 3.76 16.46 -4.14
N PRO A 82 4.28 17.44 -4.92
CA PRO A 82 3.57 18.69 -5.18
C PRO A 82 2.27 18.49 -5.98
N ILE A 83 2.32 17.63 -7.00
CA ILE A 83 1.19 17.36 -7.90
C ILE A 83 0.12 16.54 -7.17
N ARG A 84 0.56 15.59 -6.33
CA ARG A 84 -0.32 14.80 -5.48
C ARG A 84 -1.14 15.65 -4.51
N ARG A 85 -0.53 16.67 -3.89
CA ARG A 85 -1.26 17.61 -3.00
C ARG A 85 -2.28 18.47 -3.73
N GLN A 86 -2.01 18.88 -4.96
CA GLN A 86 -2.96 19.66 -5.77
C GLN A 86 -4.24 18.86 -6.04
N ARG A 87 -4.11 17.55 -6.36
CA ARG A 87 -5.26 16.69 -6.66
C ARG A 87 -6.14 16.37 -5.45
N ILE A 88 -5.54 16.17 -4.26
CA ILE A 88 -6.32 15.96 -3.02
C ILE A 88 -7.20 17.20 -2.78
N ASN A 89 -6.62 18.40 -2.92
CA ASN A 89 -7.36 19.65 -2.75
C ASN A 89 -8.43 19.88 -3.84
N GLU A 90 -8.22 19.42 -5.06
CA GLU A 90 -9.21 19.50 -6.16
C GLU A 90 -10.41 18.57 -5.90
N GLN A 91 -10.19 17.36 -5.39
CA GLN A 91 -11.26 16.43 -5.01
C GLN A 91 -12.08 16.93 -3.83
N ASP A 92 -11.44 17.59 -2.86
CA ASP A 92 -12.13 18.26 -1.76
C ASP A 92 -12.96 19.47 -2.24
N ALA A 93 -12.52 20.16 -3.30
CA ALA A 93 -13.24 21.30 -3.86
C ALA A 93 -14.51 20.89 -4.63
N GLU A 94 -14.47 19.79 -5.40
CA GLU A 94 -15.63 19.28 -6.14
C GLU A 94 -16.76 18.78 -5.21
N LEU A 95 -16.41 18.26 -4.02
CA LEU A 95 -17.39 17.83 -3.01
C LEU A 95 -18.13 19.01 -2.34
N ILE A 96 -17.52 20.20 -2.31
CA ILE A 96 -18.15 21.40 -1.73
C ILE A 96 -19.12 22.04 -2.74
N GLU A 97 -18.85 21.96 -4.04
CA GLU A 97 -19.73 22.53 -5.08
C GLU A 97 -21.00 21.70 -5.33
N SER A 98 -21.00 20.39 -5.02
CA SER A 98 -22.18 19.54 -5.15
C SER A 98 -23.23 19.70 -4.05
N ASP A 99 -22.87 20.37 -2.94
CA ASP A 99 -23.73 20.60 -1.76
C ASP A 99 -24.31 22.04 -1.71
N SER A 100 -24.13 22.83 -2.76
CA SER A 100 -24.76 24.16 -2.87
C SER A 100 -26.21 24.03 -3.41
N PRO A 101 -27.23 24.48 -2.65
CA PRO A 101 -28.65 24.39 -3.04
C PRO A 101 -29.06 25.31 -4.20
#